data_AF-A0AAN8IHJ7-F1
#
_entry.id   AF-A0AAN8IHJ7-F1
#
_cell.length_a   1.000
_cell.length_b   1.000
_cell.length_c   1.000
_cell.angle_alpha   90.00
_cell.angle_beta   90.00
_cell.angle_gamma   90.00
#
_symmetry.space_group_name_H-M   'P 1'
#
loop_
_entity.id
_entity.type
_entity.pdbx_description
1 polymer ?
#
loop_
_entity_poly.entity_id
_entity_poly.type
_entity_poly.pdbx_seq_one_letter_code
_entity_poly.pdbx_strand_id
1 'polypeptide(L)'
;MYTVSPRDSERYCLRILLLNTKGKTSFEDIRTVDGITLNTFAEAAKRAGFLDDDRYFRQSLEEAAQFQSAACIRSFFSCLLCFSEVVQAQDLWNDFADAMSDDYIHQGYNRELAIAFAYLDVLDLNTAILNTAILNS
;
A
#
# COMPACT_ATOMS: atom_id res chain seq x y z
N MET A 1 2.86 -23.11 -1.97
CA MET A 1 2.43 -21.70 -2.06
C MET A 1 3.11 -20.98 -0.90
N TYR A 2 4.19 -20.23 -1.17
CA TYR A 2 4.93 -19.55 -0.09
C TYR A 2 4.16 -18.29 0.30
N THR A 3 3.46 -18.35 1.43
CA THR A 3 2.83 -17.19 2.06
C THR A 3 3.92 -16.35 2.71
N VAL A 4 4.27 -15.25 2.06
CA VAL A 4 5.11 -14.22 2.67
C VAL A 4 4.28 -13.51 3.74
N SER A 5 4.76 -13.55 4.98
CA SER A 5 4.12 -12.85 6.10
C SER A 5 4.28 -11.33 5.91
N PRO A 6 3.28 -10.51 6.26
CA PRO A 6 3.41 -9.04 6.31
C PRO A 6 4.56 -8.54 7.20
N ARG A 7 5.13 -9.40 8.05
CA ARG A 7 6.29 -9.12 8.91
C ARG A 7 7.65 -9.29 8.24
N ASP A 8 7.72 -9.79 7.01
CA ASP A 8 8.98 -10.03 6.29
C ASP A 8 9.34 -8.86 5.35
N SER A 9 9.04 -7.63 5.78
CA SER A 9 9.41 -6.40 5.07
C SER A 9 10.91 -6.39 4.72
N GLU A 10 11.74 -6.88 5.63
CA GLU A 10 13.19 -6.97 5.44
C GLU A 10 13.60 -7.94 4.32
N ARG A 11 12.92 -9.09 4.16
CA ARG A 11 13.19 -10.03 3.06
C ARG A 11 12.73 -9.48 1.71
N TYR A 12 11.61 -8.76 1.70
CA TYR A 12 11.14 -8.06 0.50
C TYR A 12 12.15 -6.99 0.06
N CYS A 13 12.62 -6.17 0.99
CA CYS A 13 13.62 -5.12 0.74
C CYS A 13 14.95 -5.71 0.25
N LEU A 14 15.39 -6.83 0.85
CA LEU A 14 16.56 -7.56 0.39
C LEU A 14 16.40 -8.06 -1.06
N ARG A 15 15.24 -8.64 -1.41
CA ARG A 15 14.97 -9.08 -2.79
C ARG A 15 15.00 -7.92 -3.77
N ILE A 16 14.39 -6.78 -3.42
CA ILE A 16 14.41 -5.54 -4.23
C ILE A 16 15.84 -5.06 -4.45
N LEU A 17 16.65 -4.99 -3.39
CA LEU A 17 18.05 -4.58 -3.49
C LEU A 17 18.85 -5.51 -4.39
N LEU A 18 18.73 -6.83 -4.22
CA LEU A 18 19.42 -7.83 -5.04
C LEU A 18 19.04 -7.76 -6.53
N LEU A 19 17.79 -7.42 -6.84
CA LEU A 19 17.34 -7.27 -8.23
C LEU A 19 17.90 -6.02 -8.90
N ASN A 20 18.17 -4.96 -8.13
CA ASN A 20 18.55 -3.65 -8.66
C ASN A 20 20.05 -3.32 -8.49
N THR A 21 20.76 -3.97 -7.57
CA THR A 21 22.22 -3.78 -7.38
C THR A 21 23.01 -4.90 -8.04
N LYS A 22 23.92 -4.52 -8.97
CA LYS A 22 24.85 -5.46 -9.63
C LYS A 22 26.24 -5.32 -9.00
N GLY A 23 26.91 -6.45 -8.76
CA GLY A 23 28.32 -6.49 -8.32
C GLY A 23 28.57 -6.34 -6.82
N LYS A 24 27.52 -6.28 -5.99
CA LYS A 24 27.64 -6.34 -4.52
C LYS A 24 27.90 -7.79 -4.10
N THR A 25 28.93 -8.05 -3.30
CA THR A 25 29.36 -9.42 -2.94
C THR A 25 29.09 -9.79 -1.48
N SER A 26 28.71 -8.82 -0.65
CA SER A 26 28.33 -9.04 0.75
C SER A 26 27.01 -8.34 1.13
N PHE A 27 26.38 -8.79 2.22
CA PHE A 27 25.20 -8.12 2.78
C PHE A 27 25.47 -6.69 3.25
N GLU A 28 26.71 -6.40 3.64
CA GLU A 28 27.14 -5.06 4.02
C GLU A 28 27.24 -4.15 2.80
N ASP A 29 27.79 -4.67 1.69
CA ASP A 29 27.81 -3.95 0.42
C ASP A 29 26.39 -3.68 -0.09
N ILE A 30 25.47 -4.65 0.04
CA ILE A 30 24.05 -4.51 -0.34
C ILE A 30 23.36 -3.38 0.45
N ARG A 31 23.71 -3.21 1.73
CA ARG A 31 23.19 -2.12 2.58
C ARG A 31 23.92 -0.79 2.41
N THR A 32 24.97 -0.75 1.59
CA THR A 32 25.76 0.45 1.36
C THR A 32 25.25 1.22 0.16
N VAL A 33 24.66 2.39 0.42
CA VAL A 33 24.12 3.34 -0.57
C VAL A 33 24.87 4.66 -0.43
N ASP A 34 25.42 5.18 -1.54
CA ASP A 34 26.21 6.42 -1.58
C ASP A 34 27.36 6.49 -0.56
N GLY A 35 28.02 5.36 -0.28
CA GLY A 35 29.14 5.28 0.65
C GLY A 35 28.75 5.20 2.12
N ILE A 36 27.46 5.09 2.44
CA ILE A 36 26.95 4.94 3.81
C ILE A 36 26.35 3.55 3.97
N THR A 37 26.89 2.78 4.92
CA THR A 37 26.34 1.47 5.31
C THR A 37 25.15 1.65 6.24
N LEU A 38 23.99 1.14 5.86
CA LEU A 38 22.75 1.25 6.63
C LEU A 38 22.50 0.00 7.47
N ASN A 39 21.68 0.14 8.51
CA ASN A 39 21.45 -0.94 9.48
C ASN A 39 20.52 -2.01 8.92
N THR A 40 19.49 -1.60 8.19
CA THR A 40 18.47 -2.51 7.64
C THR A 40 18.47 -2.50 6.11
N PHE A 41 17.99 -3.58 5.51
CA PHE A 41 17.76 -3.61 4.06
C PHE A 41 16.64 -2.66 3.64
N ALA A 42 15.69 -2.38 4.53
CA ALA A 42 14.62 -1.41 4.28
C ALA A 42 15.17 0.01 4.14
N GLU A 43 16.03 0.46 5.06
CA GLU A 43 16.68 1.77 4.97
C GLU A 43 17.52 1.90 3.69
N ALA A 44 18.25 0.84 3.33
CA ALA A 44 19.05 0.82 2.11
C ALA A 44 18.19 0.87 0.85
N ALA A 45 17.12 0.08 0.78
CA ALA A 45 16.19 0.12 -0.34
C ALA A 45 15.48 1.48 -0.45
N LYS A 46 15.15 2.11 0.68
CA LYS A 46 14.52 3.44 0.74
C LYS A 46 15.48 4.53 0.28
N ARG A 47 16.70 4.53 0.81
CA ARG A 47 17.74 5.52 0.43
C ARG A 47 18.19 5.38 -1.02
N ALA A 48 18.20 4.17 -1.55
CA ALA A 48 18.50 3.92 -2.96
C ALA A 48 17.33 4.24 -3.90
N GLY A 49 16.17 4.67 -3.37
CA GLY A 49 14.98 4.99 -4.16
C GLY A 49 14.28 3.77 -4.77
N PHE A 50 14.55 2.55 -4.26
CA PHE A 50 13.95 1.32 -4.75
C PHE A 50 12.65 0.95 -4.04
N LEU A 51 12.47 1.44 -2.82
CA LEU A 51 11.16 1.50 -2.18
C LEU A 51 10.51 2.81 -2.60
N ASP A 52 9.66 2.75 -3.62
CA ASP A 52 8.52 3.66 -3.65
C ASP A 52 7.65 3.24 -2.46
N ASP A 53 7.52 4.11 -1.44
CA ASP A 53 6.83 3.76 -0.18
C ASP A 53 5.42 3.21 -0.45
N ASP A 54 4.77 3.62 -1.55
CA ASP A 54 3.41 3.20 -1.89
C ASP A 54 3.29 2.11 -2.96
N ARG A 55 4.40 1.67 -3.59
CA ARG A 55 4.33 0.69 -4.69
C ARG A 55 3.71 -0.63 -4.25
N TYR A 56 4.00 -1.06 -3.02
CA TYR A 56 3.42 -2.26 -2.45
C TYR A 56 1.90 -2.13 -2.26
N PHE A 57 1.44 -0.96 -1.78
CA PHE A 57 0.01 -0.67 -1.61
C PHE A 57 -0.71 -0.63 -2.95
N ARG A 58 -0.10 0.01 -3.95
CA ARG A 58 -0.60 0.04 -5.33
C ARG A 58 -0.74 -1.35 -5.92
N GLN A 59 0.30 -2.19 -5.83
CA GLN A 59 0.23 -3.56 -6.35
C GLN A 59 -0.86 -4.39 -5.64
N SER A 60 -1.00 -4.20 -4.32
CA SER A 60 -2.02 -4.91 -3.54
C SER A 60 -3.44 -4.45 -3.90
N LEU A 61 -3.65 -3.16 -4.18
CA LEU A 61 -4.92 -2.62 -4.66
C LEU A 61 -5.22 -3.04 -6.11
N GLU A 62 -4.21 -3.13 -6.97
CA GLU A 62 -4.33 -3.69 -8.32
C GLU A 62 -4.84 -5.15 -8.29
N GLU A 63 -4.27 -5.97 -7.41
CA GLU A 63 -4.75 -7.35 -7.21
C GLU A 63 -6.17 -7.36 -6.64
N ALA A 64 -6.46 -6.54 -5.64
CA ALA A 64 -7.81 -6.44 -5.07
C ALA A 64 -8.84 -6.00 -6.13
N ALA A 65 -8.51 -5.04 -6.98
CA ALA A 65 -9.38 -4.57 -8.06
C ALA A 65 -9.74 -5.67 -9.09
N GLN A 66 -8.91 -6.70 -9.23
CA GLN A 66 -9.18 -7.82 -10.14
C GLN A 66 -10.07 -8.90 -9.53
N PHE A 67 -10.03 -9.09 -8.20
CA PHE A 67 -10.62 -10.26 -7.55
C PHE A 67 -11.65 -9.95 -6.45
N GLN A 68 -11.78 -8.70 -6.02
CA GLN A 68 -12.62 -8.29 -4.92
C GLN A 68 -13.73 -7.33 -5.34
N SER A 69 -14.76 -7.21 -4.50
CA SER A 69 -15.84 -6.23 -4.69
C SER A 69 -15.38 -4.82 -4.33
N ALA A 70 -16.02 -3.81 -4.93
CA ALA A 70 -15.77 -2.39 -4.64
C ALA A 70 -15.77 -2.08 -3.12
N ALA A 71 -16.76 -2.60 -2.38
CA ALA A 71 -16.83 -2.43 -0.92
C ALA A 71 -15.64 -3.05 -0.16
N CYS A 72 -15.12 -4.20 -0.63
CA CYS A 72 -13.94 -4.83 -0.04
C CYS A 72 -12.68 -4.00 -0.33
N ILE A 73 -12.56 -3.44 -1.54
CA ILE A 73 -11.46 -2.53 -1.90
C ILE A 73 -11.52 -1.25 -1.04
N ARG A 74 -12.70 -0.65 -0.84
CA ARG A 74 -12.89 0.51 0.07
C ARG A 74 -12.43 0.18 1.49
N SER A 75 -12.78 -1.00 1.99
CA SER A 75 -12.37 -1.45 3.34
C SER A 75 -10.87 -1.65 3.45
N PHE A 76 -10.25 -2.26 2.44
CA PHE A 76 -8.79 -2.45 2.39
C PHE A 76 -8.05 -1.10 2.32
N PHE A 77 -8.52 -0.18 1.47
CA PHE A 77 -7.98 1.17 1.36
C PHE A 77 -8.09 1.93 2.69
N SER A 78 -9.23 1.84 3.38
CA SER A 78 -9.44 2.43 4.71
C SER A 78 -8.43 1.89 5.74
N CYS A 79 -8.24 0.57 5.77
CA CYS A 79 -7.21 -0.05 6.62
C CYS A 79 -5.79 0.43 6.27
N LEU A 80 -5.46 0.59 4.99
CA LEU A 80 -4.17 1.14 4.57
C LEU A 80 -3.97 2.55 5.12
N LEU A 81 -4.96 3.43 5.00
CA LEU A 81 -4.89 4.80 5.53
C LEU A 81 -4.76 4.87 7.06
N CYS A 82 -5.40 3.95 7.79
CA CYS A 82 -5.36 3.96 9.25
C CYS A 82 -4.08 3.35 9.84
N PHE A 83 -3.51 2.33 9.18
CA PHE A 83 -2.45 1.50 9.77
C PHE A 83 -1.10 1.56 9.05
N SER A 84 -1.03 2.23 7.90
CA SER A 84 0.19 2.33 7.10
C SER A 84 0.58 3.79 6.84
N GLU A 85 1.87 4.06 6.72
CA GLU A 85 2.38 5.36 6.27
C GLU A 85 2.26 5.45 4.74
N VAL A 86 1.06 5.78 4.25
CA VAL A 86 0.82 6.01 2.81
C VAL A 86 1.25 7.43 2.46
N VAL A 87 2.27 7.58 1.62
CA VAL A 87 2.88 8.89 1.30
C VAL A 87 2.05 9.64 0.25
N GLN A 88 1.54 8.93 -0.75
CA GLN A 88 0.79 9.45 -1.90
C GLN A 88 -0.65 8.92 -1.91
N ALA A 89 -1.35 9.05 -0.77
CA ALA A 89 -2.72 8.55 -0.62
C ALA A 89 -3.70 9.12 -1.66
N GLN A 90 -3.51 10.38 -2.07
CA GLN A 90 -4.35 11.02 -3.10
C GLN A 90 -4.16 10.40 -4.48
N ASP A 91 -2.92 10.10 -4.86
CA ASP A 91 -2.63 9.47 -6.16
C ASP A 91 -3.18 8.04 -6.16
N LEU A 92 -2.99 7.31 -5.06
CA LEU A 92 -3.55 5.98 -4.89
C LEU A 92 -5.08 6.00 -4.98
N TRP A 93 -5.75 6.99 -4.36
CA TRP A 93 -7.19 7.18 -4.53
C TRP A 93 -7.56 7.40 -5.99
N ASN A 94 -6.90 8.34 -6.67
CA ASN A 94 -7.22 8.69 -8.06
C ASN A 94 -7.13 7.49 -9.00
N ASP A 95 -6.17 6.60 -8.76
CA ASP A 95 -5.95 5.41 -9.60
C ASP A 95 -6.97 4.30 -9.37
N PHE A 96 -7.58 4.22 -8.18
CA PHE A 96 -8.52 3.16 -7.81
C PHE A 96 -9.95 3.64 -7.53
N ALA A 97 -10.25 4.94 -7.64
CA ALA A 97 -11.56 5.52 -7.35
C ALA A 97 -12.68 4.89 -8.20
N ASP A 98 -12.40 4.58 -9.47
CA ASP A 98 -13.36 3.91 -10.34
C ASP A 98 -13.66 2.48 -9.85
N ALA A 99 -12.62 1.70 -9.52
CA ALA A 99 -12.80 0.35 -8.96
C ALA A 99 -13.52 0.37 -7.60
N MET A 100 -13.24 1.37 -6.77
CA MET A 100 -13.87 1.56 -5.47
C MET A 100 -15.30 2.09 -5.53
N SER A 101 -15.76 2.58 -6.68
CA SER A 101 -17.13 3.11 -6.85
C SER A 101 -17.99 2.27 -7.80
N ASP A 102 -17.46 1.16 -8.30
CA ASP A 102 -18.06 0.32 -9.32
C ASP A 102 -19.46 -0.20 -8.93
N ASP A 103 -19.67 -0.57 -7.66
CA ASP A 103 -20.98 -1.00 -7.15
C ASP A 103 -22.05 0.11 -7.21
N TYR A 104 -21.68 1.37 -7.01
CA TYR A 104 -22.60 2.50 -7.18
C TYR A 104 -22.88 2.79 -8.65
N ILE A 105 -21.91 2.63 -9.53
CA ILE A 105 -22.14 2.73 -10.98
C ILE A 105 -23.17 1.68 -11.42
N HIS A 106 -23.04 0.44 -10.93
CA HIS A 106 -23.99 -0.65 -11.19
C HIS A 106 -25.39 -0.38 -10.63
N GLN A 107 -25.52 0.46 -9.59
CA GLN A 107 -26.81 0.92 -9.05
C GLN A 107 -27.43 2.08 -9.87
N GLY A 108 -26.75 2.57 -10.90
CA GLY A 108 -27.25 3.62 -11.81
C GLY A 108 -26.84 5.03 -11.42
N TYR A 109 -25.94 5.21 -10.45
CA TYR A 109 -25.37 6.51 -10.15
C TYR A 109 -24.39 6.93 -11.24
N ASN A 110 -24.30 8.24 -11.51
CA ASN A 110 -23.27 8.76 -12.39
C ASN A 110 -21.89 8.67 -11.71
N ARG A 111 -20.82 8.78 -12.50
CA ARG A 111 -19.43 8.62 -12.02
C ARG A 111 -19.08 9.56 -10.87
N GLU A 112 -19.48 10.82 -10.95
CA GLU A 112 -19.14 11.83 -9.94
C GLU A 112 -19.79 11.51 -8.58
N LEU A 113 -21.08 11.15 -8.60
CA LEU A 113 -21.81 10.74 -7.40
C LEU A 113 -21.30 9.41 -6.84
N ALA A 114 -21.00 8.44 -7.72
CA ALA A 114 -20.47 7.14 -7.32
C ALA A 114 -19.13 7.27 -6.59
N ILE A 115 -18.21 8.09 -7.12
CA ILE A 115 -16.92 8.39 -6.47
C ILE A 115 -17.14 9.13 -5.15
N ALA A 116 -18.08 10.08 -5.10
CA ALA A 116 -18.40 10.79 -3.87
C ALA A 116 -18.94 9.85 -2.78
N PHE A 117 -19.84 8.93 -3.12
CA PHE A 117 -20.33 7.92 -2.17
C PHE A 117 -19.22 6.98 -1.70
N ALA A 118 -18.38 6.50 -2.61
CA ALA A 118 -17.23 5.69 -2.25
C ALA A 118 -16.28 6.42 -1.29
N TYR A 119 -16.09 7.73 -1.47
CA TYR A 119 -15.24 8.54 -0.59
C TYR A 119 -15.85 8.68 0.81
N LEU A 120 -17.16 8.92 0.90
CA LEU A 120 -17.88 8.99 2.17
C LEU A 120 -17.80 7.65 2.93
N ASP A 121 -18.02 6.53 2.23
CA ASP A 121 -17.87 5.19 2.80
C ASP A 121 -16.47 4.99 3.43
N VAL A 122 -15.41 5.40 2.73
CA VAL A 122 -14.03 5.30 3.24
C VAL A 122 -13.82 6.18 4.47
N LEU A 123 -14.36 7.40 4.50
CA LEU A 123 -14.28 8.27 5.68
C LEU A 123 -15.02 7.69 6.89
N ASP A 124 -16.20 7.13 6.67
CA ASP A 124 -17.00 6.50 7.73
C ASP A 124 -16.28 5.26 8.28
N LEU A 125 -15.70 4.45 7.41
CA LEU A 125 -14.88 3.29 7.79
C LEU A 125 -13.65 3.71 8.60
N ASN A 126 -12.92 4.73 8.15
CA ASN A 126 -11.75 5.25 8.88
C ASN A 126 -12.13 5.71 10.29
N THR A 127 -13.24 6.44 10.41
CA THR A 127 -13.75 6.92 11.70
C THR A 127 -14.13 5.75 12.62
N ALA A 128 -14.80 4.73 12.09
CA ALA A 128 -15.18 3.53 12.84
C ALA A 128 -13.96 2.71 13.29
N ILE A 129 -12.96 2.55 12.42
CA ILE A 129 -11.71 1.83 12.72
C ILE A 129 -10.96 2.53 13.86
N LEU A 130 -10.78 3.86 13.78
CA LEU A 130 -10.08 4.63 14.81
C LEU A 130 -10.81 4.58 16.16
N ASN A 131 -12.14 4.74 16.17
CA ASN A 131 -12.93 4.65 17.40
C ASN A 131 -12.83 3.27 18.05
N THR A 132 -12.84 2.21 17.23
CA THR A 132 -12.68 0.83 17.72
C THR A 132 -11.28 0.60 18.29
N ALA A 133 -10.24 1.17 17.67
CA ALA A 133 -8.87 1.06 18.18
C ALA A 133 -8.71 1.76 19.54
N ILE A 134 -9.27 2.96 19.70
CA ILE A 134 -9.22 3.74 20.96
C ILE A 134 -9.98 3.05 22.10
N LEU A 135 -11.13 2.45 21.81
CA LEU A 135 -11.94 1.76 22.83
C LEU A 135 -11.32 0.44 23.31
N ASN A 136 -10.42 -0.14 22.52
CA ASN A 136 -9.76 -1.41 22.81
C ASN A 136 -8.29 -1.26 23.27
N SER A 137 -7.79 -0.03 23.46
CA SER A 137 -6.46 0.29 24.00
C SER A 137 -6.51 0.65 25.47
#